data_AF-A0A3B5LRE4-F1
#
_entry.id   AF-A0A3B5LRE4-F1
#
_cell.length_a   1.000
_cell.length_b   1.000
_cell.length_c   1.000
_cell.angle_alpha   90.00
_cell.angle_beta   90.00
_cell.angle_gamma   90.00
#
_symmetry.space_group_name_H-M   'P 1'
#
loop_
_entity.id
_entity.type
_entity.pdbx_description
1 polymer ?
#
loop_
_entity_poly.entity_id
_entity_poly.type
_entity_poly.pdbx_seq_one_letter_code
_entity_poly.pdbx_strand_id
1 'polypeptide(L)'
;MKKQFNRMKQLANQTVGRAEKTEVLSDDLLQIERRMELVRLVSHNMHKRLVSCLQGQLGTDTEKRHKKLPLTGLSQTMQEGGAQLGDEGLIGKMLEVCGETESRLATELMQHELQMEKDILDPLNQLAEVEIPNILKQRKQLARLVLDYDSAKTRTSCLQTCTTLPQKRETMLAIISW
;
A
#
# COMPACT_ATOMS: atom_id res chain seq x y z
N MET A 1 -43.04 -30.95 1.04
CA MET A 1 -43.00 -30.42 -0.34
C MET A 1 -41.96 -29.32 -0.57
N LYS A 2 -41.87 -28.27 0.27
CA LYS A 2 -40.91 -27.15 0.07
C LYS A 2 -39.41 -27.53 0.06
N LYS A 3 -38.99 -28.53 0.84
CA LYS A 3 -37.58 -28.99 0.88
C LYS A 3 -37.12 -29.63 -0.44
N GLN A 4 -37.96 -30.43 -1.09
CA GLN A 4 -37.63 -31.06 -2.37
C GLN A 4 -37.56 -30.02 -3.51
N PHE A 5 -38.44 -29.01 -3.49
CA PHE A 5 -38.40 -27.90 -4.45
C PHE A 5 -37.13 -27.05 -4.31
N ASN A 6 -36.71 -26.73 -3.09
CA ASN A 6 -35.44 -26.02 -2.86
C ASN A 6 -34.22 -26.84 -3.27
N ARG A 7 -34.27 -28.16 -3.06
CA ARG A 7 -33.20 -29.10 -3.48
C ARG A 7 -33.13 -29.21 -5.00
N MET A 8 -34.28 -29.27 -5.68
CA MET A 8 -34.36 -29.29 -7.14
C MET A 8 -33.93 -27.95 -7.76
N LYS A 9 -34.23 -26.82 -7.11
CA LYS A 9 -33.73 -25.49 -7.49
C LYS A 9 -32.21 -25.36 -7.29
N GLN A 10 -31.66 -25.93 -6.21
CA GLN A 10 -30.21 -26.02 -5.99
C GLN A 10 -29.51 -26.88 -7.04
N LEU A 11 -30.09 -28.04 -7.38
CA LEU A 11 -29.54 -28.96 -8.38
C LEU A 11 -29.61 -28.35 -9.79
N ALA A 12 -30.69 -27.67 -10.15
CA ALA A 12 -30.78 -26.95 -11.43
C ALA A 12 -29.74 -25.82 -11.54
N ASN A 13 -29.52 -25.08 -10.46
CA ASN A 13 -28.47 -24.05 -10.41
C ASN A 13 -27.05 -24.65 -10.43
N GLN A 14 -26.84 -25.86 -9.88
CA GLN A 14 -25.54 -26.56 -9.95
C GLN A 14 -25.25 -27.19 -11.32
N THR A 15 -26.26 -27.70 -12.02
CA THR A 15 -26.07 -28.46 -13.27
C THR A 15 -26.11 -27.59 -14.53
N VAL A 16 -26.81 -26.45 -14.52
CA VAL A 16 -26.93 -25.57 -15.70
C VAL A 16 -25.95 -24.37 -15.66
N GLY A 17 -25.35 -24.09 -14.50
CA GLY A 17 -24.48 -22.93 -14.28
C GLY A 17 -22.98 -23.22 -14.28
N ARG A 18 -22.54 -24.40 -14.75
CA ARG A 18 -21.10 -24.72 -14.87
C ARG A 18 -20.51 -24.06 -16.13
N ALA A 19 -20.87 -22.81 -16.39
CA ALA A 19 -20.03 -21.93 -17.18
C ALA A 19 -18.75 -21.78 -16.37
N GLU A 20 -17.60 -22.04 -16.99
CA GLU A 20 -16.27 -21.77 -16.42
C GLU A 20 -16.34 -20.44 -15.66
N LYS A 21 -16.35 -20.52 -14.32
CA LYS A 21 -16.22 -19.33 -13.48
C LYS A 21 -14.95 -18.68 -13.98
N THR A 22 -15.06 -17.42 -14.41
CA THR A 22 -13.89 -16.69 -14.86
C THR A 22 -12.85 -16.80 -13.75
N GLU A 23 -11.66 -17.36 -14.05
CA GLU A 23 -10.59 -17.71 -13.09
C GLU A 23 -9.97 -16.48 -12.39
N VAL A 24 -10.68 -15.35 -12.38
CA VAL A 24 -10.28 -14.05 -11.84
C VAL A 24 -10.20 -14.04 -10.31
N LEU A 25 -10.55 -15.14 -9.65
CA LEU A 25 -10.38 -15.39 -8.22
C LEU A 25 -9.46 -16.59 -7.98
N SER A 26 -8.34 -16.66 -8.69
CA SER A 26 -7.27 -17.63 -8.45
C SER A 26 -6.72 -17.51 -7.01
N ASP A 27 -6.33 -18.64 -6.41
CA ASP A 27 -5.61 -18.67 -5.12
C ASP A 27 -4.34 -17.79 -5.14
N ASP A 28 -3.72 -17.63 -6.32
CA ASP A 28 -2.57 -16.75 -6.52
C ASP A 28 -2.89 -15.29 -6.23
N LEU A 29 -4.09 -14.84 -6.63
CA LEU A 29 -4.55 -13.47 -6.39
C LEU A 29 -4.78 -13.21 -4.90
N LEU A 30 -5.38 -14.17 -4.20
CA LEU A 30 -5.55 -14.10 -2.75
C LEU A 30 -4.19 -14.13 -2.01
N GLN A 31 -3.21 -14.86 -2.55
CA GLN A 31 -1.86 -14.85 -2.01
C GLN A 31 -1.17 -13.48 -2.22
N ILE A 32 -1.34 -12.86 -3.39
CA ILE A 32 -0.84 -11.51 -3.68
C ILE A 32 -1.49 -10.48 -2.76
N GLU A 33 -2.81 -10.52 -2.55
CA GLU A 33 -3.51 -9.60 -1.64
C GLU A 33 -2.98 -9.70 -0.20
N ARG A 34 -2.81 -10.93 0.31
CA ARG A 34 -2.21 -11.16 1.64
C ARG A 34 -0.79 -10.61 1.72
N ARG A 35 0.01 -10.82 0.68
CA ARG A 35 1.39 -10.30 0.62
C ARG A 35 1.42 -8.78 0.56
N MET A 36 0.50 -8.14 -0.16
CA MET A 36 0.38 -6.68 -0.19
C MET A 36 0.07 -6.10 1.17
N GLU A 37 -0.84 -6.70 1.94
CA GLU A 37 -1.15 -6.24 3.30
C GLU A 37 0.05 -6.37 4.23
N LEU A 38 0.84 -7.45 4.09
CA LEU A 38 2.10 -7.60 4.82
C LEU A 38 3.12 -6.52 4.45
N VAL A 39 3.28 -6.21 3.17
CA VAL A 39 4.16 -5.12 2.73
C VAL A 39 3.70 -3.79 3.32
N ARG A 40 2.40 -3.49 3.29
CA ARG A 40 1.82 -2.27 3.89
C ARG A 40 2.20 -2.15 5.36
N LEU A 41 1.98 -3.22 6.13
CA LEU A 41 2.28 -3.25 7.56
C LEU A 41 3.77 -3.06 7.84
N VAL A 42 4.64 -3.76 7.10
CA VAL A 42 6.09 -3.65 7.26
C VAL A 42 6.56 -2.24 6.91
N SER A 43 6.12 -1.69 5.77
CA SER A 43 6.43 -0.32 5.36
C SER A 43 5.99 0.71 6.39
N HIS A 44 4.77 0.60 6.92
CA HIS A 44 4.26 1.50 7.96
C HIS A 44 5.07 1.41 9.26
N ASN A 45 5.41 0.19 9.69
CA ASN A 45 6.22 -0.02 10.90
C ASN A 45 7.65 0.50 10.72
N MET A 46 8.27 0.26 9.56
CA MET A 46 9.59 0.79 9.23
C MET A 46 9.57 2.31 9.22
N HIS A 47 8.58 2.92 8.56
CA HIS A 47 8.39 4.37 8.57
C HIS A 47 8.34 4.91 10.01
N LYS A 48 7.47 4.37 10.87
CA LYS A 48 7.37 4.82 12.28
C LYS A 48 8.68 4.66 13.07
N ARG A 49 9.44 3.59 12.82
CA ARG A 49 10.74 3.37 13.48
C ARG A 49 11.79 4.35 12.98
N LEU A 50 11.88 4.57 11.67
CA LEU A 50 12.81 5.53 11.08
C LEU A 50 12.52 6.96 11.56
N VAL A 51 11.26 7.35 11.63
CA VAL A 51 10.82 8.61 12.25
C VAL A 51 11.37 8.78 13.67
N SER A 52 11.36 7.73 14.49
CA SER A 52 11.86 7.80 15.87
C SER A 52 13.39 7.88 15.99
N CYS A 53 14.12 7.63 14.90
CA CYS A 53 15.57 7.74 14.86
C CYS A 53 16.04 9.17 14.52
N LEU A 54 15.15 10.01 13.97
CA LEU A 54 15.47 11.39 13.62
C LEU A 54 15.39 12.29 14.86
N GLN A 55 16.35 13.21 14.97
CA GLN A 55 16.44 14.20 16.04
C GLN A 55 15.70 15.50 15.64
N GLY A 56 15.57 15.80 14.35
CA GLY A 56 14.75 16.89 13.83
C GLY A 56 13.24 16.61 13.88
N GLN A 57 12.43 17.64 14.12
CA GLN A 57 10.97 17.52 13.95
C GLN A 57 10.61 17.34 12.46
N LEU A 58 9.93 16.24 12.14
CA LEU A 58 9.39 15.96 10.81
C LEU A 58 8.42 17.05 10.33
N GLY A 59 8.49 17.40 9.05
CA GLY A 59 7.60 18.39 8.43
C GLY A 59 7.81 19.84 8.89
N THR A 60 8.88 20.15 9.62
CA THR A 60 9.26 21.55 9.91
C THR A 60 10.19 22.09 8.84
N ASP A 61 9.95 23.35 8.46
CA ASP A 61 10.75 24.12 7.50
C ASP A 61 12.26 23.91 7.72
N THR A 62 12.99 23.65 6.65
CA THR A 62 14.43 23.31 6.63
C THR A 62 15.28 24.27 7.44
N GLU A 63 14.91 25.55 7.45
CA GLU A 63 15.60 26.62 8.18
C GLU A 63 15.34 26.55 9.70
N LYS A 64 14.18 26.04 10.12
CA LYS A 64 13.83 25.81 11.54
C LYS A 64 14.45 24.53 12.11
N ARG A 65 14.84 23.58 11.25
CA ARG A 65 15.55 22.36 11.68
C ARG A 65 17.02 22.61 12.02
N HIS A 66 17.71 23.48 11.27
CA HIS A 66 19.13 23.83 11.52
C HIS A 66 19.39 24.37 12.93
N LYS A 67 18.41 25.05 13.54
CA LYS A 67 18.51 25.63 14.88
C LYS A 67 18.14 24.68 16.03
N LYS A 68 17.80 23.41 15.76
CA LYS A 68 17.26 22.49 16.77
C LYS A 68 18.09 21.23 17.04
N LEU A 69 19.14 20.95 16.26
CA LEU A 69 20.03 19.85 16.61
C LEU A 69 20.82 20.21 17.88
N PRO A 70 20.82 19.36 18.92
CA PRO A 70 21.61 19.59 20.13
C PRO A 70 23.10 19.84 19.83
N LEU A 71 23.64 19.23 18.77
CA LEU A 71 25.03 19.43 18.33
C LEU A 71 25.32 20.88 17.92
N THR A 72 24.37 21.59 17.30
CA THR A 72 24.55 23.00 16.94
C THR A 72 24.74 23.85 18.20
N GLY A 73 23.94 23.61 19.25
CA GLY A 73 24.07 24.29 20.53
C GLY A 73 25.37 23.94 21.27
N LEU A 74 25.80 22.67 21.20
CA LEU A 74 27.07 22.22 21.75
C LEU A 74 28.25 22.92 21.07
N SER A 75 28.27 22.94 19.73
CA SER A 75 29.28 23.63 18.94
C SER A 75 29.40 25.11 19.32
N GLN A 76 28.25 25.79 19.45
CA GLN A 76 28.24 27.20 19.86
C GLN A 76 28.77 27.40 21.28
N THR A 77 28.36 26.55 22.22
CA THR A 77 28.85 26.60 23.61
C THR A 77 30.37 26.36 23.69
N MET A 78 30.90 25.44 22.88
CA MET A 78 32.35 25.19 22.81
C MET A 78 33.11 26.40 22.24
N GLN A 79 32.62 27.01 21.17
CA GLN A 79 33.24 28.21 20.57
C GLN A 79 33.22 29.39 21.54
N GLU A 80 32.09 29.65 22.20
CA GLU A 80 31.96 30.71 23.20
C GLU A 80 32.86 30.48 24.42
N GLY A 81 32.99 29.22 24.87
CA GLY A 81 33.90 28.84 25.94
C GLY A 81 35.37 28.98 25.54
N GLY A 82 35.73 28.61 24.32
CA GLY A 82 37.07 28.80 23.75
C GLY A 82 37.47 30.27 23.70
N ALA A 83 36.57 31.12 23.19
CA ALA A 83 36.78 32.57 23.11
C ALA A 83 36.97 33.22 24.49
N GLN A 84 36.27 32.75 25.53
CA GLN A 84 36.43 33.23 26.90
C GLN A 84 37.78 32.84 27.52
N LEU A 85 38.31 31.68 27.18
CA LEU A 85 39.62 31.21 27.65
C LEU A 85 40.80 31.88 26.91
N GLY A 86 40.54 32.43 25.72
CA GLY A 86 41.51 33.11 24.87
C GLY A 86 42.43 32.16 24.10
N ASP A 87 43.05 32.70 23.05
CA ASP A 87 43.78 31.91 22.04
C ASP A 87 45.19 31.46 22.48
N GLU A 88 45.64 31.88 23.66
CA GLU A 88 46.95 31.55 24.21
C GLU A 88 46.96 30.17 24.92
N GLY A 89 45.79 29.71 25.36
CA GLY A 89 45.65 28.44 26.08
C GLY A 89 45.43 27.23 25.16
N LEU A 90 46.09 26.10 25.44
CA LEU A 90 45.84 24.84 24.71
C LEU A 90 44.37 24.39 24.78
N ILE A 91 43.68 24.69 25.89
CA ILE A 91 42.26 24.36 26.07
C ILE A 91 41.38 25.22 25.16
N GLY A 92 41.68 26.51 25.01
CA GLY A 92 40.95 27.42 24.12
C GLY A 92 41.00 26.95 22.66
N LYS A 93 42.21 26.66 22.17
CA LYS A 93 42.41 26.08 20.82
C LYS A 93 41.73 24.72 20.64
N MET A 94 41.75 23.87 21.67
CA MET A 94 41.05 22.58 21.62
C MET A 94 39.53 22.78 21.50
N LEU A 95 38.95 23.70 22.28
CA LEU A 95 37.52 24.01 22.21
C LEU A 95 37.10 24.63 20.88
N GLU A 96 37.93 25.47 20.27
CA GLU A 96 37.71 26.01 18.93
C GLU A 96 37.64 24.88 17.88
N VAL A 97 38.65 24.01 17.83
CA VAL A 97 38.70 22.87 16.90
C VAL A 97 37.54 21.90 17.12
N CYS A 98 37.20 21.60 18.39
CA CYS A 98 36.04 20.77 18.72
C CYS A 98 34.74 21.44 18.28
N GLY A 99 34.59 22.74 18.53
CA GLY A 99 33.42 23.52 18.14
C GLY A 99 33.20 23.52 16.63
N GLU A 100 34.24 23.76 15.84
CA GLU A 100 34.16 23.66 14.37
C GLU A 100 33.79 22.25 13.90
N THR A 101 34.38 21.23 14.52
CA THR A 101 34.12 19.82 14.18
C THR A 101 32.65 19.46 14.45
N GLU A 102 32.12 19.85 15.61
CA GLU A 102 30.72 19.65 15.98
C GLU A 102 29.77 20.44 15.05
N SER A 103 30.15 21.63 14.60
CA SER A 103 29.37 22.43 13.63
C SER A 103 29.22 21.70 12.29
N ARG A 104 30.33 21.13 11.79
CA ARG A 104 30.32 20.34 10.55
C ARG A 104 29.51 19.08 10.72
N LEU A 105 29.66 18.37 11.84
CA LEU A 105 28.89 17.17 12.15
C LEU A 105 27.38 17.45 12.24
N ALA A 106 26.99 18.57 12.84
CA ALA A 106 25.59 19.01 12.88
C ALA A 106 25.01 19.25 11.47
N THR A 107 25.82 19.82 10.58
CA THR A 107 25.43 20.07 9.18
C THR A 107 25.23 18.78 8.39
N GLU A 108 26.18 17.84 8.50
CA GLU A 108 26.07 16.51 7.88
C GLU A 108 24.86 15.73 8.41
N LEU A 109 24.62 15.77 9.73
CA LEU A 109 23.46 15.11 10.33
C LEU A 109 22.15 15.70 9.82
N MET A 110 22.04 17.02 9.73
CA MET A 110 20.87 17.70 9.16
C MET A 110 20.60 17.26 7.71
N GLN A 111 21.64 17.23 6.89
CA GLN A 111 21.51 16.83 5.49
C GLN A 111 21.10 15.35 5.36
N HIS A 112 21.69 14.48 6.18
CA HIS A 112 21.31 13.08 6.26
C HIS A 112 19.82 12.91 6.63
N GLU A 113 19.34 13.61 7.67
CA GLU A 113 17.93 13.52 8.08
C GLU A 113 16.97 14.00 6.98
N LEU A 114 17.34 15.05 6.25
CA LEU A 114 16.54 15.55 5.12
C LEU A 114 16.50 14.55 3.98
N GLN A 115 17.63 13.93 3.65
CA GLN A 115 17.69 12.91 2.61
C GLN A 115 16.88 11.67 3.00
N MET A 116 16.97 11.23 4.25
CA MET A 116 16.14 10.14 4.77
C MET A 116 14.65 10.43 4.68
N GLU A 117 14.24 11.65 4.98
CA GLU A 117 12.84 12.07 4.88
C GLU A 117 12.34 11.94 3.43
N LYS A 118 13.06 12.56 2.49
CA LYS A 118 12.67 12.62 1.09
C LYS A 118 12.76 11.28 0.35
N ASP A 119 13.85 10.54 0.55
CA ASP A 119 14.15 9.37 -0.28
C ASP A 119 13.63 8.06 0.32
N ILE A 120 13.30 8.06 1.61
CA ILE A 120 12.91 6.84 2.33
C ILE A 120 11.56 7.01 3.01
N LEU A 121 11.40 8.00 3.89
CA LEU A 121 10.16 8.15 4.66
C LEU A 121 8.97 8.49 3.76
N ASP A 122 9.11 9.50 2.91
CA ASP A 122 8.04 9.92 1.99
C ASP A 122 7.57 8.77 1.07
N PRO A 123 8.46 8.03 0.38
CA PRO A 123 8.07 6.87 -0.40
C PRO A 123 7.43 5.74 0.42
N LEU A 124 7.94 5.43 1.62
CA LEU A 124 7.35 4.40 2.48
C LEU A 124 5.95 4.79 2.96
N ASN A 125 5.76 6.06 3.32
CA ASN A 125 4.47 6.58 3.75
C ASN A 125 3.46 6.59 2.59
N GLN A 126 3.88 7.07 1.42
CA GLN A 126 3.07 7.05 0.20
C GLN A 126 2.64 5.63 -0.18
N LEU A 127 3.57 4.67 -0.13
CA LEU A 127 3.28 3.26 -0.39
C LEU A 127 2.26 2.69 0.60
N ALA A 128 2.47 2.94 1.90
CA ALA A 128 1.66 2.35 2.98
C ALA A 128 0.27 2.97 3.12
N GLU A 129 0.14 4.29 2.97
CA GLU A 129 -1.09 5.03 3.24
C GLU A 129 -1.91 5.32 1.97
N VAL A 130 -1.29 5.30 0.78
CA VAL A 130 -1.96 5.68 -0.47
C VAL A 130 -1.99 4.54 -1.48
N GLU A 131 -0.83 4.06 -1.91
CA GLU A 131 -0.75 3.15 -3.06
C GLU A 131 -1.37 1.78 -2.76
N ILE A 132 -0.93 1.11 -1.69
CA ILE A 132 -1.44 -0.22 -1.33
C ILE A 132 -2.95 -0.18 -1.03
N PRO A 133 -3.47 0.75 -0.18
CA PRO A 133 -4.91 0.86 0.04
C PRO A 133 -5.72 1.09 -1.24
N ASN A 134 -5.21 1.90 -2.17
CA ASN A 134 -5.87 2.14 -3.45
C ASN A 134 -5.92 0.87 -4.32
N ILE A 135 -4.82 0.12 -4.40
CA ILE A 135 -4.78 -1.15 -5.14
C ILE A 135 -5.76 -2.15 -4.54
N LEU A 136 -5.80 -2.29 -3.21
CA LEU A 136 -6.74 -3.18 -2.53
C LEU A 136 -8.22 -2.76 -2.77
N LYS A 137 -8.49 -1.46 -2.79
CA LYS A 137 -9.82 -0.93 -3.14
C LYS A 137 -10.22 -1.29 -4.57
N GLN A 138 -9.32 -1.09 -5.53
CA GLN A 138 -9.56 -1.45 -6.94
C GLN A 138 -9.75 -2.96 -7.11
N ARG A 139 -8.98 -3.79 -6.38
CA ARG A 139 -9.16 -5.24 -6.35
C ARG A 139 -10.55 -5.66 -5.89
N LYS A 140 -11.03 -5.08 -4.79
CA LYS A 140 -12.39 -5.34 -4.29
C LYS A 140 -13.47 -4.91 -5.29
N GLN A 141 -13.24 -3.82 -6.03
CA GLN A 141 -14.14 -3.39 -7.09
C GLN A 141 -14.13 -4.36 -8.28
N LEU A 142 -12.95 -4.81 -8.72
CA LEU A 142 -12.81 -5.80 -9.78
C LEU A 142 -13.55 -7.09 -9.44
N ALA A 143 -13.41 -7.61 -8.22
CA ALA A 143 -14.11 -8.81 -7.77
C ALA A 143 -15.64 -8.69 -7.89
N ARG A 144 -16.21 -7.50 -7.63
CA ARG A 144 -17.65 -7.24 -7.82
C ARG A 144 -18.04 -7.23 -9.30
N LEU A 145 -17.29 -6.52 -10.13
CA LEU A 145 -17.56 -6.44 -11.56
C LEU A 145 -17.48 -7.79 -12.26
N VAL A 146 -16.57 -8.67 -11.82
CA VAL A 146 -16.49 -10.06 -12.31
C VAL A 146 -17.76 -10.84 -11.97
N LEU A 147 -18.28 -10.72 -10.75
CA LEU A 147 -19.54 -11.38 -10.36
C LEU A 147 -20.74 -10.87 -11.17
N ASP A 148 -20.80 -9.56 -11.42
CA ASP A 148 -21.85 -8.95 -12.25
C ASP A 148 -21.75 -9.43 -13.70
N TYR A 149 -20.53 -9.53 -14.23
CA TYR A 149 -20.25 -10.06 -15.57
C TYR A 149 -20.64 -11.53 -15.70
N ASP A 150 -20.23 -12.39 -14.77
CA ASP A 150 -20.59 -13.81 -14.73
C ASP A 150 -22.11 -13.99 -14.68
N SER A 151 -22.79 -13.15 -13.89
CA SER A 151 -24.27 -13.14 -13.78
C SER A 151 -24.93 -12.74 -15.10
N ALA A 152 -24.41 -11.71 -15.77
CA ALA A 152 -24.90 -11.27 -17.07
C ALA A 152 -24.68 -12.33 -18.15
N LYS A 153 -23.48 -12.93 -18.20
CA LYS A 153 -23.13 -14.02 -19.13
C LYS A 153 -24.05 -15.22 -18.96
N THR A 154 -24.29 -15.64 -17.72
CA THR A 154 -25.21 -16.76 -17.40
C THR A 154 -26.63 -16.46 -17.86
N ARG A 155 -27.13 -15.23 -17.64
CA ARG A 155 -28.46 -14.82 -18.10
C ARG A 155 -28.57 -14.82 -19.63
N THR A 156 -27.57 -14.32 -20.35
CA THR A 156 -27.56 -14.34 -21.83
C THR A 156 -27.53 -15.76 -22.38
N SER A 157 -26.72 -16.65 -21.79
CA SER A 157 -26.69 -18.07 -22.17
C SER A 157 -28.03 -18.79 -21.92
N CYS A 158 -28.69 -18.47 -20.79
CA CYS A 158 -30.02 -19.01 -20.47
C CYS A 158 -31.09 -18.54 -21.47
N LEU A 159 -31.04 -17.27 -21.90
CA LEU A 159 -31.93 -16.76 -22.94
C LEU A 159 -31.71 -17.48 -24.28
N GLN A 160 -30.46 -17.70 -24.68
CA GLN A 160 -30.12 -18.40 -25.94
C GLN A 160 -30.56 -19.88 -25.97
N THR A 161 -30.48 -20.56 -24.82
CA THR A 161 -30.98 -21.94 -24.67
C THR A 161 -32.51 -22.00 -24.64
N CYS A 162 -33.17 -21.01 -24.02
CA CYS A 162 -34.63 -20.89 -24.07
C CYS A 162 -35.17 -20.61 -25.49
N THR A 163 -34.45 -19.87 -26.35
CA THR A 163 -34.88 -19.59 -27.73
C THR A 163 -34.66 -20.77 -28.69
N THR A 164 -33.73 -21.68 -28.41
CA THR A 164 -33.45 -22.85 -29.28
C THR A 164 -34.31 -24.08 -28.95
N LEU A 165 -34.92 -24.13 -27.76
CA LEU A 165 -35.85 -25.18 -27.35
C LEU A 165 -37.21 -25.19 -28.10
N PRO A 166 -37.89 -24.06 -28.41
CA PRO A 166 -39.15 -24.08 -29.16
C PRO A 166 -38.97 -24.55 -30.60
N GLN A 167 -37.85 -24.19 -31.27
CA GLN A 167 -37.57 -24.63 -32.65
C GLN A 167 -37.34 -26.14 -32.78
N LYS A 168 -36.75 -26.79 -31.76
CA LYS A 168 -36.57 -28.26 -31.77
C LYS A 168 -37.88 -29.03 -31.55
N ARG A 169 -38.86 -28.45 -30.84
CA ARG A 169 -40.18 -29.09 -30.69
C ARG A 169 -41.02 -28.98 -31.97
N GLU A 170 -40.98 -27.84 -32.66
CA GLU A 170 -41.68 -27.67 -33.94
C GLU A 170 -41.11 -28.59 -35.03
N THR A 171 -39.78 -28.74 -35.10
CA THR A 171 -39.15 -29.69 -36.04
C THR A 171 -39.42 -31.15 -35.70
N MET A 172 -39.45 -31.54 -34.41
CA MET A 172 -39.82 -32.93 -34.04
C MET A 172 -41.30 -33.24 -34.33
N LEU A 173 -42.21 -32.30 -34.09
CA LEU A 173 -43.64 -32.47 -34.40
C LEU A 173 -43.92 -32.53 -35.91
N ALA A 174 -43.14 -31.79 -36.71
CA ALA A 174 -43.21 -31.84 -38.17
C ALA A 174 -42.72 -33.19 -38.75
N ILE A 175 -41.73 -33.83 -38.11
CA ILE A 175 -41.21 -35.15 -38.53
C ILE A 175 -42.17 -36.29 -38.14
N ILE A 176 -42.93 -36.15 -37.05
CA ILE A 176 -43.91 -37.16 -36.59
C ILE A 176 -45.25 -37.05 -37.36
N SER A 177 -45.49 -35.96 -38.10
CA SER A 177 -46.72 -35.75 -38.91
C SER A 177 -46.60 -36.16 -40.39
N TRP A 178 -45.54 -36.88 -40.75
CA TRP A 178 -45.35 -37.57 -42.05
C TRP A 178 -45.21 -39.07 -41.80
#